data_AF-A0A6I0EP55-F1
#
_entry.id   AF-A0A6I0EP55-F1
#
_cell.length_a   1.000
_cell.length_b   1.000
_cell.length_c   1.000
_cell.angle_alpha   90.00
_cell.angle_beta   90.00
_cell.angle_gamma   90.00
#
_symmetry.space_group_name_H-M   'P 1'
#
loop_
_entity.id
_entity.type
_entity.pdbx_description
1 polymer ?
#
loop_
_entity_poly.entity_id
_entity_poly.type
_entity_poly.pdbx_seq_one_letter_code
_entity_poly.pdbx_strand_id
1 'polypeptide(L)'
;MTSIWLWVVALAVGTATASIAAAMGGQNVHMALTALVCLAFVALAIWERQRLVASGGSAPALASTTANSMALVWAWAALSMLLTYRFVLSWHEWWQYVLAAGAVAALCLFFASMMSKDATAGRQDDTLLNIARYLTIGQLAGMVIAMIGMIIDNKMPRDPSEPDWAANAIFFFGAAALAAISANALWGPAPRRA
;
A
#
# COMPACT_ATOMS: atom_id res chain seq x y z
N MET A 1 -16.04 -9.90 6.57
CA MET A 1 -14.65 -10.07 6.08
C MET A 1 -14.66 -10.89 4.79
N THR A 2 -15.05 -10.31 3.65
CA THR A 2 -14.60 -10.85 2.36
C THR A 2 -13.18 -10.34 2.17
N SER A 3 -12.14 -11.14 1.96
CA SER A 3 -11.78 -12.47 2.47
C SER A 3 -10.28 -12.35 2.62
N ILE A 4 -9.69 -12.64 3.78
CA ILE A 4 -8.24 -12.56 3.99
C ILE A 4 -7.46 -13.29 2.88
N TRP A 5 -8.07 -14.32 2.28
CA TRP A 5 -7.57 -15.05 1.13
C TRP A 5 -7.41 -14.21 -0.14
N LEU A 6 -8.32 -13.28 -0.44
CA LEU A 6 -8.18 -12.38 -1.60
C LEU A 6 -6.92 -11.53 -1.48
N TRP A 7 -6.68 -10.98 -0.30
CA TRP A 7 -5.47 -10.20 -0.02
C TRP A 7 -4.22 -11.06 -0.04
N VAL A 8 -4.24 -12.26 0.55
CA VAL A 8 -3.11 -13.19 0.51
C VAL A 8 -2.76 -13.58 -0.93
N VAL A 9 -3.77 -13.89 -1.75
CA VAL A 9 -3.57 -14.22 -3.17
C VAL A 9 -3.06 -13.00 -3.93
N ALA A 10 -3.66 -11.83 -3.74
CA ALA A 10 -3.22 -10.60 -4.40
C ALA A 10 -1.78 -10.22 -4.01
N LEU A 11 -1.40 -10.43 -2.76
CA LEU A 11 -0.03 -10.23 -2.27
C LEU A 11 0.94 -11.21 -2.93
N ALA A 12 0.61 -12.51 -2.93
CA ALA A 12 1.46 -13.55 -3.51
C ALA A 12 1.63 -13.37 -5.02
N VAL A 13 0.52 -13.18 -5.75
CA VAL A 13 0.51 -12.95 -7.20
C VAL A 13 1.21 -11.63 -7.52
N GLY A 14 0.93 -10.56 -6.78
CA GLY A 14 1.54 -9.25 -7.01
C GLY A 14 3.06 -9.26 -6.79
N THR A 15 3.53 -9.94 -5.74
CA THR A 15 4.96 -10.09 -5.47
C THR A 15 5.64 -10.95 -6.53
N ALA A 16 5.06 -12.10 -6.88
CA ALA A 16 5.59 -12.95 -7.95
C ALA A 16 5.65 -12.20 -9.29
N THR A 17 4.60 -11.44 -9.62
CA THR A 17 4.52 -10.63 -10.84
C THR A 17 5.64 -9.60 -10.91
N ALA A 18 5.88 -8.83 -9.84
CA ALA A 18 6.97 -7.85 -9.80
C ALA A 18 8.34 -8.52 -9.96
N SER A 19 8.62 -9.59 -9.20
CA SER A 19 9.93 -10.26 -9.25
C SER A 19 10.20 -10.99 -10.56
N ILE A 20 9.20 -11.65 -11.16
CA ILE A 20 9.34 -12.29 -12.47
C ILE A 20 9.54 -11.23 -13.55
N ALA A 21 8.78 -10.13 -13.52
CA ALA A 21 8.95 -9.05 -14.48
C ALA A 21 10.34 -8.40 -14.39
N ALA A 22 10.92 -8.33 -13.19
CA ALA A 22 12.28 -7.85 -12.99
C ALA A 22 13.30 -8.83 -13.61
N ALA A 23 13.07 -10.13 -13.45
CA ALA A 23 13.93 -11.18 -14.03
C ALA A 23 13.89 -11.23 -15.56
N MET A 24 12.81 -10.76 -16.18
CA MET A 24 12.71 -10.61 -17.63
C MET A 24 13.53 -9.42 -18.17
N GLY A 25 14.04 -8.53 -17.32
CA GLY A 25 14.93 -7.42 -17.69
C GLY A 25 14.27 -6.26 -18.45
N GLY A 26 12.97 -6.31 -18.72
CA GLY A 26 12.25 -5.26 -19.44
C GLY A 26 11.67 -4.21 -18.50
N GLN A 27 12.32 -3.05 -18.38
CA GLN A 27 11.86 -1.95 -17.52
C GLN A 27 10.40 -1.55 -17.77
N ASN A 28 10.01 -1.35 -19.04
CA ASN A 28 8.64 -0.97 -19.40
C ASN A 28 7.62 -2.04 -18.98
N VAL A 29 7.98 -3.32 -19.12
CA VAL A 29 7.12 -4.45 -18.73
C VAL A 29 6.99 -4.51 -17.22
N HIS A 30 8.09 -4.36 -16.48
CA HIS A 30 8.08 -4.31 -15.03
C HIS A 30 7.24 -3.13 -14.52
N MET A 31 7.41 -1.93 -15.09
CA MET A 31 6.61 -0.76 -14.74
C MET A 31 5.11 -1.00 -14.98
N ALA A 32 4.74 -1.49 -16.16
CA ALA A 32 3.34 -1.76 -16.50
C ALA A 32 2.72 -2.80 -15.55
N LEU A 33 3.42 -3.89 -15.27
CA LEU A 33 2.94 -4.94 -14.36
C LEU A 33 2.86 -4.47 -12.91
N THR A 34 3.84 -3.68 -12.46
CA THR A 34 3.83 -3.05 -11.13
C THR A 34 2.63 -2.11 -10.99
N ALA A 35 2.35 -1.29 -12.01
CA ALA A 35 1.18 -0.42 -12.05
C ALA A 35 -0.13 -1.22 -11.98
N LEU A 36 -0.25 -2.32 -12.73
CA LEU A 36 -1.43 -3.18 -12.72
C LEU A 36 -1.67 -3.83 -11.35
N VAL A 37 -0.61 -4.31 -10.68
CA VAL A 37 -0.70 -4.83 -9.30
C VAL A 37 -1.20 -3.76 -8.34
N CYS A 38 -0.64 -2.55 -8.41
CA CYS A 38 -1.05 -1.42 -7.59
C CYS A 38 -2.51 -1.01 -7.86
N LEU A 39 -2.95 -1.00 -9.12
CA LEU A 39 -4.36 -0.75 -9.48
C LEU A 39 -5.29 -1.81 -8.90
N ALA A 40 -4.89 -3.09 -8.93
CA ALA A 40 -5.66 -4.18 -8.34
C ALA A 40 -5.82 -4.01 -6.82
N PHE A 41 -4.75 -3.63 -6.11
CA PHE A 41 -4.83 -3.31 -4.68
C PHE A 41 -5.74 -2.12 -4.38
N VAL A 42 -5.67 -1.06 -5.18
CA VAL A 42 -6.55 0.10 -5.04
C VAL A 42 -8.02 -0.31 -5.25
N ALA A 43 -8.31 -1.05 -6.33
CA ALA A 43 -9.65 -1.52 -6.61
C ALA A 43 -10.20 -2.40 -5.48
N LEU A 44 -9.40 -3.34 -4.97
CA LEU A 44 -9.76 -4.20 -3.86
C LEU A 44 -10.03 -3.40 -2.58
N ALA A 45 -9.15 -2.47 -2.21
CA ALA A 45 -9.29 -1.63 -1.03
C ALA A 45 -10.54 -0.72 -1.10
N ILE A 46 -10.80 -0.10 -2.26
CA ILE A 46 -11.98 0.74 -2.47
C ILE A 46 -13.25 -0.11 -2.39
N TRP A 47 -13.26 -1.27 -3.06
CA TRP A 47 -14.40 -2.18 -3.06
C TRP A 47 -14.74 -2.69 -1.65
N GLU A 48 -13.74 -3.12 -0.88
CA GLU A 48 -13.95 -3.57 0.50
C GLU A 48 -14.53 -2.45 1.37
N ARG A 49 -13.98 -1.25 1.28
CA ARG A 49 -14.49 -0.09 2.01
C ARG A 49 -15.93 0.23 1.62
N GLN A 50 -16.25 0.25 0.33
CA GLN A 50 -17.61 0.52 -0.17
C GLN A 50 -18.61 -0.51 0.34
N ARG A 51 -18.25 -1.80 0.33
CA ARG A 51 -19.11 -2.85 0.89
C ARG A 51 -19.34 -2.68 2.38
N LEU A 52 -18.30 -2.30 3.12
CA LEU A 52 -18.41 -2.05 4.55
C LEU A 52 -19.31 -0.84 4.86
N VAL A 53 -19.22 0.24 4.06
CA VAL A 53 -20.16 1.37 4.17
C VAL A 53 -21.59 0.94 3.84
N ALA A 54 -21.78 0.18 2.76
CA ALA A 54 -23.11 -0.29 2.35
C ALA A 54 -23.76 -1.21 3.40
N SER A 55 -22.96 -1.95 4.17
CA SER A 55 -23.44 -2.77 5.29
C SER A 55 -23.58 -2.01 6.62
N GLY A 56 -23.45 -0.67 6.63
CA GLY A 56 -23.58 0.14 7.84
C GLY A 56 -22.36 0.11 8.77
N GLY A 57 -21.16 -0.10 8.24
CA GLY A 57 -19.92 -0.15 9.01
C GLY A 57 -19.63 1.15 9.78
N SER A 58 -19.14 0.99 11.01
CA SER A 58 -18.77 2.10 11.89
C SER A 58 -17.49 2.80 11.46
N ALA A 59 -17.24 4.01 11.98
CA ALA A 59 -16.01 4.76 11.68
C ALA A 59 -14.73 3.99 12.06
N PRO A 60 -14.62 3.33 13.23
CA PRO A 60 -13.46 2.48 13.55
C PRO A 60 -13.30 1.29 12.60
N ALA A 61 -14.39 0.68 12.13
CA ALA A 61 -14.32 -0.43 11.17
C ALA A 61 -13.75 0.03 9.81
N LEU A 62 -14.20 1.20 9.33
CA LEU A 62 -13.68 1.78 8.09
C LEU A 62 -12.21 2.18 8.21
N ALA A 63 -11.84 2.80 9.32
CA ALA A 63 -10.45 3.21 9.56
C ALA A 63 -9.53 1.99 9.71
N SER A 64 -9.99 0.92 10.37
CA SER A 64 -9.30 -0.38 10.42
C SER A 64 -9.09 -0.98 9.03
N THR A 65 -10.13 -1.01 8.20
CA THR A 65 -10.06 -1.56 6.83
C THR A 65 -9.09 -0.78 5.96
N THR A 66 -9.11 0.56 6.05
CA THR A 66 -8.13 1.42 5.36
C THR A 66 -6.71 1.11 5.81
N ALA A 67 -6.46 1.05 7.11
CA ALA A 67 -5.12 0.78 7.65
C ALA A 67 -4.61 -0.61 7.24
N ASN A 68 -5.47 -1.64 7.23
CA ASN A 68 -5.13 -2.96 6.70
C ASN A 68 -4.75 -2.92 5.22
N SER A 69 -5.54 -2.21 4.39
CA SER A 69 -5.24 -2.09 2.95
C SER A 69 -3.89 -1.42 2.71
N MET A 70 -3.59 -0.33 3.45
CA MET A 70 -2.29 0.35 3.37
C MET A 70 -1.14 -0.56 3.82
N ALA A 71 -1.34 -1.32 4.90
CA ALA A 71 -0.34 -2.26 5.39
C ALA A 71 0.04 -3.28 4.31
N LEU A 72 -0.94 -3.76 3.55
CA LEU A 72 -0.72 -4.78 2.53
C LEU A 72 0.02 -4.25 1.31
N VAL A 73 -0.20 -2.98 0.93
CA VAL A 73 0.62 -2.33 -0.11
C VAL A 73 2.06 -2.20 0.36
N TRP A 74 2.30 -1.77 1.60
CA TRP A 74 3.65 -1.71 2.17
C TRP A 74 4.32 -3.09 2.29
N ALA A 75 3.56 -4.10 2.73
CA ALA A 75 4.04 -5.47 2.81
C ALA A 75 4.41 -6.02 1.43
N TRP A 76 3.59 -5.74 0.40
CA TRP A 76 3.89 -6.10 -0.98
C TRP A 76 5.17 -5.41 -1.46
N ALA A 77 5.35 -4.11 -1.19
CA ALA A 77 6.56 -3.40 -1.57
C ALA A 77 7.78 -4.03 -0.89
N ALA A 78 7.71 -4.32 0.41
CA ALA A 78 8.79 -4.96 1.16
C ALA A 78 9.13 -6.36 0.60
N LEU A 79 8.12 -7.20 0.36
CA LEU A 79 8.32 -8.56 -0.16
C LEU A 79 8.84 -8.55 -1.59
N SER A 80 8.30 -7.70 -2.45
CA SER A 80 8.74 -7.58 -3.85
C SER A 80 10.18 -7.06 -3.92
N MET A 81 10.53 -6.08 -3.09
CA MET A 81 11.91 -5.62 -2.95
C MET A 81 12.82 -6.74 -2.45
N LEU A 82 12.43 -7.45 -1.40
CA LEU A 82 13.21 -8.55 -0.84
C LEU A 82 13.48 -9.63 -1.89
N LEU A 83 12.45 -10.12 -2.58
CA LEU A 83 12.62 -11.22 -3.53
C LEU A 83 13.38 -10.77 -4.78
N THR A 84 13.05 -9.60 -5.32
CA THR A 84 13.75 -9.07 -6.51
C THR A 84 15.23 -8.85 -6.22
N TYR A 85 15.58 -8.21 -5.11
CA TYR A 85 16.98 -7.86 -4.82
C TYR A 85 17.77 -8.94 -4.09
N ARG A 86 17.11 -9.99 -3.59
CA ARG A 86 17.81 -11.16 -3.06
C ARG A 86 18.17 -12.17 -4.14
N PHE A 87 17.32 -12.32 -5.16
CA PHE A 87 17.40 -13.43 -6.12
C PHE A 87 17.62 -13.01 -7.58
N VAL A 88 17.31 -11.77 -7.96
CA VAL A 88 17.31 -11.34 -9.37
C VAL A 88 18.31 -10.24 -9.63
N LEU A 89 18.21 -9.14 -8.89
CA LEU A 89 19.03 -7.94 -9.02
C LEU A 89 19.90 -7.73 -7.78
N SER A 90 20.87 -6.83 -7.86
CA SER A 90 21.72 -6.46 -6.73
C SER A 90 21.83 -4.94 -6.62
N TRP A 91 21.51 -4.41 -5.44
CA TRP A 91 21.62 -2.99 -5.11
C TRP A 91 21.96 -2.82 -3.63
N HIS A 92 23.05 -2.15 -3.28
CA HIS A 92 23.61 -2.17 -1.93
C HIS A 92 22.61 -1.83 -0.80
N GLU A 93 21.67 -0.93 -1.06
CA GLU A 93 20.78 -0.35 -0.04
C GLU A 93 19.42 -1.05 0.05
N TRP A 94 19.15 -2.08 -0.76
CA TRP A 94 17.82 -2.71 -0.87
C TRP A 94 17.22 -3.10 0.49
N TRP A 95 18.07 -3.55 1.43
CA TRP A 95 17.65 -4.01 2.75
C TRP A 95 17.05 -2.90 3.61
N GLN A 96 17.53 -1.65 3.47
CA GLN A 96 17.03 -0.50 4.22
C GLN A 96 15.57 -0.23 3.84
N TYR A 97 15.27 -0.29 2.55
CA TYR A 97 13.92 -0.07 2.03
C TYR A 97 12.97 -1.22 2.36
N VAL A 98 13.46 -2.47 2.38
CA VAL A 98 12.69 -3.62 2.87
C VAL A 98 12.31 -3.43 4.33
N LEU A 99 13.26 -3.06 5.19
CA LEU A 99 13.00 -2.84 6.62
C LEU A 99 12.07 -1.65 6.85
N ALA A 100 12.27 -0.53 6.16
CA ALA A 100 11.40 0.63 6.26
C ALA A 100 9.96 0.30 5.84
N ALA A 101 9.77 -0.31 4.66
CA ALA A 101 8.44 -0.72 4.19
C ALA A 101 7.79 -1.75 5.14
N GLY A 102 8.56 -2.73 5.62
CA GLY A 102 8.08 -3.73 6.59
C GLY A 102 7.67 -3.11 7.93
N ALA A 103 8.43 -2.13 8.44
CA ALA A 103 8.11 -1.42 9.67
C ALA A 103 6.82 -0.59 9.52
N VAL A 104 6.64 0.11 8.40
CA VAL A 104 5.40 0.86 8.14
C VAL A 104 4.20 -0.09 7.97
N ALA A 105 4.38 -1.22 7.29
CA ALA A 105 3.34 -2.26 7.19
C ALA A 105 2.91 -2.74 8.58
N ALA A 106 3.87 -3.06 9.45
CA ALA A 106 3.58 -3.49 10.83
C ALA A 106 2.86 -2.40 11.64
N LEU A 107 3.26 -1.14 11.49
CA LEU A 107 2.59 0.00 12.13
C LEU A 107 1.14 0.14 11.67
N CYS A 108 0.89 0.02 10.36
CA CYS A 108 -0.46 0.04 9.80
C CYS A 108 -1.31 -1.11 10.34
N LEU A 109 -0.77 -2.34 10.44
CA LEU A 109 -1.47 -3.49 11.03
C LEU A 109 -1.78 -3.30 12.52
N PHE A 110 -0.85 -2.68 13.26
CA PHE A 110 -1.05 -2.37 14.67
C PHE A 110 -2.26 -1.43 14.86
N PHE A 111 -2.29 -0.30 14.13
CA PHE A 111 -3.42 0.62 14.15
C PHE A 111 -4.72 -0.03 13.67
N ALA A 112 -4.66 -0.84 12.61
CA ALA A 112 -5.81 -1.58 12.11
C ALA A 112 -6.39 -2.51 13.19
N SER A 113 -5.53 -3.19 13.93
CA SER A 113 -5.90 -4.09 15.02
C SER A 113 -6.55 -3.36 16.19
N MET A 114 -6.04 -2.19 16.58
CA MET A 114 -6.65 -1.37 17.64
C MET A 114 -8.07 -0.92 17.24
N MET A 115 -8.22 -0.36 16.04
CA MET A 115 -9.53 0.11 15.56
C MET A 115 -10.52 -1.03 15.32
N SER A 116 -10.04 -2.22 14.91
CA SER A 116 -10.88 -3.42 14.78
C SER A 116 -11.41 -3.89 16.13
N LYS A 117 -10.59 -3.81 17.19
CA LYS A 117 -11.01 -4.14 18.55
C LYS A 117 -12.11 -3.20 19.02
N ASP A 118 -11.95 -1.89 18.81
CA ASP A 118 -12.97 -0.91 19.17
C ASP A 118 -14.26 -1.10 18.38
N ALA A 119 -14.17 -1.34 17.06
CA ALA A 119 -15.32 -1.65 16.23
C ALA A 119 -16.11 -2.87 16.74
N THR A 120 -15.40 -3.94 17.13
CA THR A 120 -16.00 -5.18 17.64
C THR A 120 -16.64 -4.96 19.02
N ALA A 121 -16.05 -4.11 19.84
CA ALA A 121 -16.57 -3.74 21.15
C ALA A 121 -17.72 -2.71 21.10
N GLY A 122 -18.11 -2.24 19.90
CA GLY A 122 -19.09 -1.15 19.75
C GLY A 122 -18.60 0.18 20.32
N ARG A 123 -17.29 0.34 20.54
CA ARG A 123 -16.67 1.56 21.06
C ARG A 123 -16.14 2.41 19.94
N GLN A 124 -16.05 3.70 20.21
CA GLN A 124 -15.40 4.66 19.34
C GLN A 124 -14.44 5.50 20.18
N ASP A 125 -13.14 5.37 19.91
CA ASP A 125 -12.12 6.26 20.46
C ASP A 125 -11.82 7.37 19.45
N ASP A 126 -12.35 8.56 19.72
CA ASP A 126 -12.16 9.73 18.86
C ASP A 126 -10.70 10.18 18.77
N THR A 127 -9.90 9.95 19.82
CA THR A 127 -8.47 10.27 19.80
C THR A 127 -7.75 9.37 18.80
N LEU A 128 -8.01 8.05 18.88
CA LEU A 128 -7.45 7.08 17.96
C LEU A 128 -7.88 7.35 16.50
N LEU A 129 -9.16 7.68 16.28
CA LEU A 129 -9.66 8.03 14.95
C LEU A 129 -9.02 9.31 14.39
N ASN A 130 -8.82 10.33 15.23
CA ASN A 130 -8.13 11.55 14.82
C ASN A 130 -6.67 11.28 14.48
N ILE A 131 -5.95 10.47 15.28
CA ILE A 131 -4.59 10.03 14.96
C ILE A 131 -4.56 9.30 13.62
N ALA A 132 -5.45 8.33 13.42
CA ALA A 132 -5.53 7.58 12.16
C ALA A 132 -5.81 8.50 10.95
N ARG A 133 -6.66 9.52 11.13
CA ARG A 133 -6.92 10.51 10.09
C ARG A 133 -5.69 11.36 9.77
N TYR A 134 -4.97 11.86 10.78
CA TYR A 134 -3.74 12.62 10.55
C TYR A 134 -2.65 11.78 9.90
N LEU A 135 -2.50 10.52 10.31
CA LEU A 135 -1.59 9.57 9.66
C LEU A 135 -1.97 9.34 8.20
N THR A 136 -3.27 9.23 7.90
CA THR A 136 -3.76 9.11 6.51
C THR A 136 -3.44 10.34 5.66
N ILE A 137 -3.58 11.54 6.24
CA ILE A 137 -3.21 12.80 5.56
C ILE A 137 -1.70 12.85 5.33
N GLY A 138 -0.91 12.54 6.36
CA GLY A 138 0.55 12.48 6.26
C GLY A 138 1.02 11.47 5.22
N GLN A 139 0.40 10.30 5.18
CA GLN A 139 0.64 9.27 4.17
C GLN A 139 0.32 9.80 2.77
N LEU A 140 -0.86 10.40 2.55
CA LEU A 140 -1.21 10.99 1.26
C LEU A 140 -0.18 12.03 0.80
N ALA A 141 0.12 13.00 1.66
CA ALA A 141 1.07 14.07 1.34
C ALA A 141 2.47 13.50 1.05
N GLY A 142 2.95 12.59 1.90
CA GLY A 142 4.23 11.93 1.74
C GLY A 142 4.33 11.14 0.44
N MET A 143 3.29 10.41 0.05
CA MET A 143 3.28 9.64 -1.20
C MET A 143 3.29 10.56 -2.43
N VAL A 144 2.55 11.67 -2.41
CA VAL A 144 2.56 12.66 -3.50
C VAL A 144 3.93 13.32 -3.63
N ILE A 145 4.52 13.75 -2.51
CA ILE A 145 5.88 14.33 -2.48
C ILE A 145 6.90 13.33 -3.01
N ALA A 146 6.84 12.06 -2.57
CA ALA A 146 7.72 11.01 -3.05
C ALA A 146 7.62 10.82 -4.57
N MET A 147 6.40 10.69 -5.12
CA MET A 147 6.20 10.54 -6.57
C MET A 147 6.76 11.73 -7.36
N ILE A 148 6.49 12.96 -6.92
CA ILE A 148 7.00 14.17 -7.58
C ILE A 148 8.54 14.22 -7.49
N GLY A 149 9.10 13.97 -6.31
CA GLY A 149 10.55 13.94 -6.10
C GLY A 149 11.24 12.92 -7.00
N MET A 150 10.66 11.72 -7.15
CA MET A 150 11.21 10.70 -8.05
C MET A 150 11.23 11.13 -9.53
N ILE A 151 10.23 11.89 -9.99
CA ILE A 151 10.24 12.42 -11.36
C ILE A 151 11.32 13.49 -11.50
N ILE A 152 11.40 14.42 -10.54
CA ILE A 152 12.41 15.51 -10.55
C ILE A 152 13.83 14.95 -10.51
N ASP A 153 14.07 13.91 -9.72
CA ASP A 153 15.38 13.28 -9.54
C ASP A 153 15.74 12.31 -10.67
N ASN A 154 14.96 12.25 -11.76
CA ASN A 154 15.11 11.28 -12.85
C ASN A 154 15.18 9.82 -12.37
N LYS A 155 14.41 9.54 -11.32
CA LYS A 155 14.21 8.20 -10.76
C LYS A 155 12.97 7.49 -11.32
N MET A 156 12.14 8.17 -12.09
CA MET A 156 11.01 7.54 -12.77
C MET A 156 10.72 8.21 -14.14
N PRO A 157 10.80 7.47 -15.26
CA PRO A 157 11.29 6.09 -15.42
C PRO A 157 12.82 5.98 -15.18
N ARG A 158 13.27 4.98 -14.41
CA ARG A 158 14.71 4.77 -14.10
C ARG A 158 15.41 3.91 -15.15
N ASP A 159 16.56 4.36 -15.65
CA ASP A 159 17.38 3.62 -16.61
C ASP A 159 17.66 2.17 -16.14
N PRO A 160 17.47 1.12 -16.96
CA PRO A 160 17.70 -0.27 -16.55
C PRO A 160 19.16 -0.60 -16.21
N SER A 161 20.12 0.23 -16.62
CA SER A 161 21.53 0.11 -16.23
C SER A 161 21.79 0.48 -14.77
N GLU A 162 20.85 1.20 -14.14
CA GLU A 162 20.94 1.61 -12.75
C GLU A 162 20.46 0.50 -11.82
N PRO A 163 21.20 0.12 -10.78
CA PRO A 163 20.89 -1.05 -9.97
C PRO A 163 19.53 -0.97 -9.26
N ASP A 164 19.02 0.24 -9.01
CA ASP A 164 17.78 0.50 -8.30
C ASP A 164 16.54 0.63 -9.23
N TRP A 165 16.66 0.31 -10.52
CA TRP A 165 15.60 0.57 -11.50
C TRP A 165 14.25 -0.10 -11.15
N ALA A 166 14.28 -1.36 -10.68
CA ALA A 166 13.08 -2.09 -10.31
C ALA A 166 12.46 -1.53 -9.02
N ALA A 167 13.30 -1.16 -8.05
CA ALA A 167 12.86 -0.53 -6.81
C ALA A 167 12.08 0.75 -7.06
N ASN A 168 12.56 1.59 -7.98
CA ASN A 168 11.89 2.86 -8.28
C ASN A 168 10.49 2.67 -8.88
N ALA A 169 10.29 1.65 -9.72
CA ALA A 169 8.94 1.32 -10.19
C ALA A 169 8.02 0.91 -9.02
N ILE A 170 8.50 0.05 -8.12
CA ILE A 170 7.75 -0.39 -6.92
C ILE A 170 7.42 0.80 -6.02
N PHE A 171 8.37 1.69 -5.75
CA PHE A 171 8.15 2.87 -4.92
C PHE A 171 7.15 3.82 -5.56
N PHE A 172 7.30 4.13 -6.84
CA PHE A 172 6.43 5.09 -7.52
C PHE A 172 4.98 4.60 -7.57
N PHE A 173 4.74 3.38 -8.04
CA PHE A 173 3.38 2.85 -8.15
C PHE A 173 2.80 2.44 -6.79
N GLY A 174 3.63 1.97 -5.85
CA GLY A 174 3.23 1.75 -4.47
C GLY A 174 2.78 3.04 -3.80
N ALA A 175 3.51 4.14 -3.99
CA ALA A 175 3.12 5.47 -3.53
C ALA A 175 1.82 5.93 -4.19
N ALA A 176 1.65 5.73 -5.50
CA ALA A 176 0.40 6.04 -6.20
C ALA A 176 -0.80 5.27 -5.62
N ALA A 177 -0.64 3.98 -5.34
CA ALA A 177 -1.68 3.16 -4.72
C ALA A 177 -2.02 3.64 -3.30
N LEU A 178 -1.01 3.89 -2.48
CA LEU A 178 -1.19 4.41 -1.13
C LEU A 178 -1.86 5.79 -1.13
N ALA A 179 -1.49 6.67 -2.06
CA ALA A 179 -2.15 7.97 -2.25
C ALA A 179 -3.62 7.80 -2.62
N ALA A 180 -3.96 6.92 -3.56
CA ALA A 180 -5.34 6.65 -3.97
C ALA A 180 -6.19 6.07 -2.80
N ILE A 181 -5.63 5.13 -2.03
CA ILE A 181 -6.29 4.55 -0.86
C ILE A 181 -6.51 5.61 0.21
N SER A 182 -5.50 6.44 0.50
CA SER A 182 -5.62 7.55 1.45
C SER A 182 -6.68 8.56 1.00
N ALA A 183 -6.67 8.96 -0.27
CA ALA A 183 -7.65 9.89 -0.83
C ALA A 183 -9.07 9.34 -0.71
N ASN A 184 -9.29 8.07 -1.07
CA ASN A 184 -10.58 7.42 -0.89
C ASN A 184 -11.00 7.29 0.59
N ALA A 185 -10.05 7.13 1.51
CA ALA A 185 -10.36 7.10 2.93
C ALA A 185 -10.79 8.48 3.48
N LEU A 186 -10.23 9.57 2.94
CA LEU A 186 -10.49 10.95 3.37
C LEU A 186 -11.75 11.55 2.73
N TRP A 187 -11.99 11.26 1.44
CA TRP A 187 -13.05 11.90 0.65
C TRP A 187 -14.06 10.92 0.06
N GLY A 188 -13.82 9.62 0.16
CA GLY A 188 -14.75 8.61 -0.30
C GLY A 188 -15.93 8.40 0.66
N PRO A 189 -16.73 7.33 0.43
CA PRO A 189 -17.91 7.04 1.23
C PRO A 189 -17.60 6.98 2.73
N ALA A 190 -18.48 7.60 3.52
CA ALA A 190 -18.39 7.72 4.97
C ALA A 190 -19.59 7.02 5.65
N PRO A 191 -19.50 6.67 6.95
CA PRO A 191 -20.65 6.16 7.69
C PRO A 191 -21.80 7.18 7.64
N ARG A 192 -23.05 6.69 7.56
CA ARG A 192 -24.20 7.57 7.78
C ARG A 192 -24.11 8.11 9.21
N ARG A 193 -24.14 9.43 9.37
CA ARG A 193 -24.29 10.04 10.70
C ARG A 193 -25.66 9.62 11.23
N ALA A 194 -25.67 8.91 12.36
CA ALA A 194 -26.89 8.65 13.12
C ALA A 194 -27.39 9.94 13.75
#